data_AF-J9FP93-F1
#
_entry.id   AF-J9FP93-F1
#
_cell.length_a   1.000
_cell.length_b   1.000
_cell.length_c   1.000
_cell.angle_alpha   90.00
_cell.angle_beta   90.00
_cell.angle_gamma   90.00
#
_symmetry.space_group_name_H-M   'P 1'
#
loop_
_entity.id
_entity.type
_entity.pdbx_description
1 polymer ?
#
loop_
_entity_poly.entity_id
_entity_poly.type
_entity_poly.pdbx_seq_one_letter_code
_entity_poly.pdbx_strand_id
1 'polypeptide(L)'
;MDCHDYTTSLPKHKKGKHLSLEERAAIRVLRALKYSIRAIARMIGCSPSTVLNELKRGTPSRKSSKGRTPGYSAKRGEAVYKANRRDCHRRRKVMRCLRFIQWVIRQVREHKWSLDACCGYAKLHRLFAPSEMVCSRTLYNWVWANLIPLKVMELPEALRRKASKPKPHENKKLFGKSISNRPLVADLRIEEGHWEGDTVVGKRNGKEAVILSLL
;
A
#
# COMPACT_ATOMS: atom_id res chain seq x y z
N MET A 1 -32.35 -17.10 -35.23
CA MET A 1 -31.40 -18.09 -34.66
C MET A 1 -30.47 -17.28 -33.80
N ASP A 2 -30.83 -17.15 -32.53
CA ASP A 2 -30.25 -16.14 -31.67
C ASP A 2 -29.07 -16.79 -30.95
N CYS A 3 -27.88 -16.58 -31.52
CA CYS A 3 -26.63 -17.01 -30.90
C CYS A 3 -26.36 -16.06 -29.72
N HIS A 4 -26.82 -16.44 -28.54
CA HIS A 4 -26.42 -15.77 -27.31
C HIS A 4 -24.99 -16.19 -26.99
N ASP A 5 -24.03 -15.38 -27.45
CA ASP A 5 -22.64 -15.46 -27.04
C ASP A 5 -22.53 -14.99 -25.58
N TYR A 6 -22.92 -15.84 -24.64
CA TYR A 6 -22.55 -15.64 -23.24
C TYR A 6 -21.04 -15.83 -23.16
N THR A 7 -20.31 -14.72 -23.27
CA THR A 7 -18.89 -14.63 -22.98
C THR A 7 -18.74 -14.82 -21.48
N THR A 8 -18.87 -16.06 -21.01
CA THR A 8 -18.46 -16.45 -19.67
C THR A 8 -16.94 -16.39 -19.69
N SER A 9 -16.39 -15.19 -19.51
CA SER A 9 -14.96 -15.00 -19.38
C SER A 9 -14.50 -15.84 -18.18
N LEU A 10 -13.86 -16.96 -18.47
CA LEU A 10 -13.29 -17.80 -17.43
C LEU A 10 -12.24 -16.95 -16.70
N PRO A 11 -12.25 -16.94 -15.36
CA PRO A 11 -11.28 -16.17 -14.59
C PRO A 11 -9.88 -16.65 -14.97
N LYS A 12 -9.12 -15.76 -15.63
CA LYS A 12 -7.75 -16.05 -16.04
C LYS A 12 -6.83 -15.83 -14.85
N HIS A 13 -6.14 -16.89 -14.46
CA HIS A 13 -5.27 -16.87 -13.31
C HIS A 13 -4.10 -15.90 -13.49
N LYS A 14 -3.90 -15.04 -12.49
CA LYS A 14 -2.77 -14.10 -12.48
C LYS A 14 -1.50 -14.82 -12.02
N LYS A 15 -0.50 -14.89 -12.90
CA LYS A 15 0.82 -15.50 -12.60
C LYS A 15 1.40 -14.92 -11.30
N GLY A 16 1.91 -15.78 -10.43
CA GLY A 16 2.50 -15.41 -9.14
C GLY A 16 1.49 -15.16 -8.01
N LYS A 17 0.19 -15.36 -8.27
CA LYS A 17 -0.84 -15.34 -7.22
C LYS A 17 -1.26 -16.78 -6.86
N HIS A 18 -1.82 -16.95 -5.67
CA HIS A 18 -2.44 -18.22 -5.28
C HIS A 18 -3.83 -18.31 -5.88
N LEU A 19 -4.34 -19.55 -6.01
CA LEU A 19 -5.69 -19.75 -6.55
C LEU A 19 -6.73 -18.98 -5.74
N SER A 20 -7.66 -18.31 -6.41
CA SER A 20 -8.83 -17.68 -5.79
C SER A 20 -9.91 -18.72 -5.46
N LEU A 21 -10.95 -18.33 -4.73
CA LEU A 21 -12.09 -19.23 -4.47
C LEU A 21 -12.85 -19.55 -5.76
N GLU A 22 -12.99 -18.57 -6.66
CA GLU A 22 -13.63 -18.71 -7.97
C GLU A 22 -12.88 -19.70 -8.85
N GLU A 23 -11.54 -19.57 -8.94
CA GLU A 23 -10.70 -20.51 -9.68
C GLU A 23 -10.79 -21.93 -9.11
N ARG A 24 -10.83 -22.07 -7.77
CA ARG A 24 -11.06 -23.38 -7.13
C ARG A 24 -12.45 -23.96 -7.44
N ALA A 25 -13.47 -23.12 -7.56
CA ALA A 25 -14.81 -23.52 -7.96
C ALA A 25 -14.86 -23.94 -9.43
N ALA A 26 -14.14 -23.25 -10.31
CA ALA A 26 -13.95 -23.64 -11.71
C ALA A 26 -13.26 -25.01 -11.81
N ILE A 27 -12.18 -25.26 -11.05
CA ILE A 27 -11.54 -26.58 -10.97
C ILE A 27 -12.55 -27.66 -10.57
N ARG A 28 -13.43 -27.37 -9.59
CA ARG A 28 -14.45 -28.32 -9.13
C ARG A 28 -15.42 -28.68 -10.27
N VAL A 29 -15.92 -27.69 -10.99
CA VAL A 29 -16.87 -27.88 -12.10
C VAL A 29 -16.20 -28.66 -13.24
N LEU A 30 -15.02 -28.23 -13.68
CA LEU A 30 -14.30 -28.89 -14.77
C LEU A 30 -13.89 -30.32 -14.42
N ARG A 31 -13.56 -30.59 -13.15
CA ARG A 31 -13.28 -31.94 -12.68
C ARG A 31 -14.54 -32.82 -12.67
N ALA A 32 -15.70 -32.26 -12.32
CA ALA A 32 -16.98 -32.97 -12.39
C ALA A 32 -17.36 -33.32 -13.85
N LEU A 33 -17.03 -32.42 -14.79
CA LEU A 33 -17.13 -32.64 -16.23
C LEU A 33 -16.04 -33.58 -16.81
N LYS A 34 -15.25 -34.24 -15.96
CA LYS A 34 -14.20 -35.21 -16.32
C LYS A 34 -13.08 -34.69 -17.22
N TYR A 35 -12.82 -33.38 -17.26
CA TYR A 35 -11.67 -32.84 -17.98
C TYR A 35 -10.34 -33.33 -17.39
N SER A 36 -9.34 -33.48 -18.25
CA SER A 36 -7.98 -33.83 -17.83
C SER A 36 -7.32 -32.66 -17.08
N ILE A 37 -6.35 -32.96 -16.21
CA ILE A 37 -5.63 -31.94 -15.42
C ILE A 37 -5.00 -30.88 -16.34
N ARG A 38 -4.43 -31.30 -17.47
CA ARG A 38 -3.82 -30.40 -18.46
C ARG A 38 -4.87 -29.51 -19.13
N ALA A 39 -6.06 -30.03 -19.44
CA ALA A 39 -7.13 -29.22 -20.01
C ALA A 39 -7.65 -28.17 -19.01
N ILE A 40 -7.86 -28.58 -17.75
CA ILE A 40 -8.25 -27.67 -16.65
C ILE A 40 -7.22 -26.54 -16.49
N ALA A 41 -5.93 -26.89 -16.49
CA ALA A 41 -4.85 -25.93 -16.35
C ALA A 41 -4.81 -24.91 -17.50
N ARG A 42 -5.04 -25.34 -18.75
CA ARG A 42 -5.13 -24.45 -19.92
C ARG A 42 -6.31 -23.49 -19.83
N MET A 43 -7.49 -23.99 -19.41
CA MET A 43 -8.71 -23.16 -19.27
C MET A 43 -8.57 -22.10 -18.19
N ILE A 44 -7.93 -22.42 -17.07
CA ILE A 44 -7.71 -21.48 -15.94
C ILE A 44 -6.50 -20.57 -16.21
N GLY A 45 -5.56 -20.99 -17.05
CA GLY A 45 -4.31 -20.27 -17.30
C GLY A 45 -3.25 -20.48 -16.22
N CYS A 46 -3.21 -21.67 -15.61
CA CYS A 46 -2.20 -22.03 -14.60
C CYS A 46 -1.42 -23.29 -15.00
N SER A 47 -0.39 -23.66 -14.21
CA SER A 47 0.39 -24.86 -14.49
C SER A 47 -0.39 -26.15 -14.14
N PRO A 48 -0.19 -27.27 -14.85
CA PRO A 48 -0.83 -28.54 -14.52
C PRO A 48 -0.52 -29.03 -13.10
N SER A 49 0.68 -28.72 -12.58
CA SER A 49 1.07 -29.07 -11.21
C SER A 49 0.28 -28.25 -10.17
N THR A 50 -0.08 -27.00 -10.47
CA THR A 50 -0.96 -26.19 -9.61
C THR A 50 -2.32 -26.87 -9.42
N VAL A 51 -2.94 -27.32 -10.51
CA VAL A 51 -4.22 -28.03 -10.48
C VAL A 51 -4.11 -29.35 -9.73
N LEU A 52 -3.05 -30.13 -9.98
CA LEU A 52 -2.80 -31.39 -9.27
C LEU A 52 -2.68 -31.18 -7.76
N ASN A 53 -1.89 -30.18 -7.34
CA ASN A 53 -1.66 -29.87 -5.92
C ASN A 53 -2.94 -29.38 -5.24
N GLU A 54 -3.78 -28.60 -5.93
CA GLU A 54 -5.07 -28.18 -5.41
C GLU A 54 -6.04 -29.36 -5.26
N LEU A 55 -6.11 -30.26 -6.26
CA LEU A 55 -6.94 -31.47 -6.17
C LEU A 55 -6.49 -32.37 -5.02
N LYS A 56 -5.18 -32.56 -4.82
CA LYS A 56 -4.63 -33.30 -3.68
C LYS A 56 -5.02 -32.66 -2.35
N ARG A 57 -5.01 -31.32 -2.28
CA ARG A 57 -5.35 -30.56 -1.07
C ARG A 57 -6.84 -30.62 -0.73
N GLY A 58 -7.72 -30.53 -1.74
CA GLY A 58 -9.17 -30.50 -1.56
C GLY A 58 -9.85 -31.87 -1.50
N THR A 59 -9.12 -32.95 -1.81
CA THR A 59 -9.62 -34.33 -1.78
C THR A 59 -9.07 -35.06 -0.55
N PRO A 60 -9.91 -35.44 0.42
CA PRO A 60 -9.45 -36.16 1.60
C PRO A 60 -8.96 -37.56 1.23
N SER A 61 -8.03 -38.10 2.01
CA SER A 61 -7.61 -39.50 1.85
C SER A 61 -8.79 -40.43 2.11
N ARG A 62 -8.82 -41.56 1.38
CA ARG A 62 -9.84 -42.59 1.57
C ARG A 62 -9.58 -43.27 2.93
N LYS A 63 -10.52 -43.12 3.87
CA LYS A 63 -10.39 -43.67 5.23
C LYS A 63 -10.77 -45.16 5.34
N SER A 64 -11.58 -45.67 4.41
CA SER A 64 -12.02 -47.08 4.40
C SER A 64 -12.25 -47.57 2.97
N SER A 65 -12.07 -48.87 2.74
CA SER A 65 -12.45 -49.51 1.48
C SER A 65 -13.97 -49.44 1.27
N LYS A 66 -14.75 -49.45 2.35
CA LYS A 66 -16.22 -49.33 2.31
C LYS A 66 -16.63 -47.85 2.26
N GLY A 67 -17.53 -47.50 1.34
CA GLY A 67 -18.15 -46.17 1.23
C GLY A 67 -17.83 -45.38 -0.04
N ARG A 68 -18.41 -44.16 -0.12
CA ARG A 68 -18.29 -43.27 -1.28
C ARG A 68 -16.86 -42.75 -1.42
N THR A 69 -16.32 -42.84 -2.64
CA THR A 69 -15.01 -42.28 -2.97
C THR A 69 -14.99 -40.77 -2.67
N PRO A 70 -13.97 -40.28 -1.92
CA PRO A 70 -13.91 -38.88 -1.57
C PRO A 70 -13.78 -37.99 -2.81
N GLY A 71 -14.71 -37.06 -2.95
CA GLY A 71 -14.70 -36.05 -4.01
C GLY A 71 -13.89 -34.82 -3.62
N TYR A 72 -13.35 -34.13 -4.63
CA TYR A 72 -12.73 -32.83 -4.46
C TYR A 72 -13.76 -31.79 -3.99
N SER A 73 -13.39 -31.00 -2.97
CA SER A 73 -14.19 -29.86 -2.49
C SER A 73 -13.34 -28.59 -2.48
N ALA A 74 -13.82 -27.56 -3.19
CA ALA A 74 -13.17 -26.24 -3.24
C ALA A 74 -13.08 -25.59 -1.85
N LYS A 75 -14.15 -25.68 -1.04
CA LYS A 75 -14.17 -25.15 0.34
C LYS A 75 -13.12 -25.83 1.22
N ARG A 76 -12.93 -27.15 1.05
CA ARG A 76 -11.89 -27.90 1.77
C ARG A 76 -10.49 -27.48 1.32
N GLY A 77 -10.26 -27.39 0.01
CA GLY A 77 -8.98 -26.94 -0.54
C GLY A 77 -8.59 -25.55 -0.04
N GLU A 78 -9.56 -24.64 0.02
CA GLU A 78 -9.38 -23.31 0.60
C GLU A 78 -9.09 -23.35 2.11
N ALA A 79 -9.84 -24.15 2.89
CA ALA A 79 -9.63 -24.26 4.34
C ALA A 79 -8.23 -24.78 4.68
N VAL A 80 -7.78 -25.84 4.00
CA VAL A 80 -6.42 -26.39 4.18
C VAL A 80 -5.36 -25.38 3.74
N TYR A 81 -5.59 -24.66 2.63
CA TYR A 81 -4.70 -23.59 2.20
C TYR A 81 -4.59 -22.48 3.26
N LYS A 82 -5.72 -22.02 3.81
CA LYS A 82 -5.75 -21.00 4.87
C LYS A 82 -5.05 -21.48 6.14
N ALA A 83 -5.22 -22.73 6.54
CA ALA A 83 -4.52 -23.33 7.67
C ALA A 83 -3.01 -23.30 7.45
N ASN A 84 -2.52 -23.87 6.35
CA ASN A 84 -1.09 -23.89 6.04
C ASN A 84 -0.50 -22.47 5.94
N ARG A 85 -1.25 -21.52 5.38
CA ARG A 85 -0.83 -20.11 5.29
C ARG A 85 -0.62 -19.45 6.64
N ARG A 86 -1.36 -19.83 7.68
CA ARG A 86 -1.15 -19.31 9.05
C ARG A 86 0.23 -19.71 9.57
N ASP A 87 0.69 -20.91 9.21
CA ASP A 87 1.97 -21.45 9.67
C ASP A 87 3.17 -21.06 8.79
N CYS A 88 2.94 -20.59 7.56
CA CYS A 88 4.01 -20.16 6.65
C CYS A 88 4.81 -18.94 7.15
N HIS A 89 4.32 -18.22 8.16
CA HIS A 89 4.95 -17.01 8.65
C HIS A 89 5.91 -17.32 9.80
N ARG A 90 7.04 -16.60 9.83
CA ARG A 90 7.99 -16.70 10.95
C ARG A 90 7.28 -16.36 12.26
N ARG A 91 7.28 -17.31 13.20
CA ARG A 91 6.72 -17.08 14.54
C ARG A 91 7.40 -15.87 15.19
N ARG A 92 6.59 -15.00 15.78
CA ARG A 92 7.08 -13.78 16.42
C ARG A 92 7.82 -14.12 17.72
N LYS A 93 8.87 -13.36 18.03
CA LYS A 93 9.71 -13.56 19.22
C LYS A 93 9.13 -12.94 20.51
N VAL A 94 7.91 -12.42 20.50
CA VAL A 94 7.32 -11.64 21.61
C VAL A 94 7.46 -12.36 22.95
N MET A 95 7.08 -13.65 23.01
CA MET A 95 7.17 -14.44 24.25
C MET A 95 8.62 -14.65 24.73
N ARG A 96 9.57 -14.85 23.81
CA ARG A 96 10.99 -15.01 24.17
C ARG A 96 11.60 -13.70 24.66
N CYS A 97 11.09 -12.57 24.20
CA CYS A 97 11.62 -11.24 24.52
C CYS A 97 10.83 -10.53 25.64
N LEU A 98 10.04 -11.26 26.44
CA LEU A 98 9.12 -10.66 27.40
C LEU A 98 9.82 -9.76 28.43
N ARG A 99 10.95 -10.22 29.00
CA ARG A 99 11.75 -9.45 29.97
C ARG A 99 12.24 -8.13 29.39
N PHE A 100 12.75 -8.18 28.16
CA PHE A 100 13.20 -6.99 27.42
C PHE A 100 12.02 -6.04 27.16
N ILE A 101 10.87 -6.55 26.71
CA ILE A 101 9.69 -5.74 26.44
C ILE A 101 9.18 -5.04 27.71
N GLN A 102 9.09 -5.75 28.83
CA GLN A 102 8.68 -5.16 30.12
C GLN A 102 9.62 -4.04 30.56
N TRP A 103 10.92 -4.22 30.36
CA TRP A 103 11.90 -3.17 30.63
C TRP A 103 11.73 -1.97 29.69
N VAL A 104 11.57 -2.20 28.38
CA VAL A 104 11.31 -1.11 27.41
C VAL A 104 10.06 -0.32 27.78
N ILE A 105 8.96 -0.99 28.14
CA ILE A 105 7.72 -0.32 28.55
C ILE A 105 7.97 0.62 29.73
N ARG A 106 8.74 0.17 30.72
CA ARG A 106 9.10 0.98 31.88
C ARG A 106 9.91 2.22 31.48
N GLN A 107 10.95 2.03 30.66
CA GLN A 107 11.81 3.13 30.19
C GLN A 107 11.03 4.17 29.35
N VAL A 108 10.12 3.73 28.48
CA VAL A 108 9.28 4.62 27.68
C VAL A 108 8.30 5.40 28.57
N ARG A 109 7.71 4.77 29.59
CA ARG A 109 6.70 5.44 30.44
C ARG A 109 7.32 6.39 31.45
N GLU A 110 8.37 5.96 32.15
CA GLU A 110 9.04 6.71 33.21
C GLU A 110 9.96 7.80 32.64
N HIS A 111 10.83 7.44 31.70
CA HIS A 111 11.88 8.34 31.21
C HIS A 111 11.60 8.95 29.83
N LYS A 112 10.45 8.62 29.21
CA LYS A 112 10.08 9.09 27.86
C LYS A 112 11.14 8.79 26.79
N TRP A 113 11.82 7.66 26.92
CA TRP A 113 12.83 7.24 25.95
C TRP A 113 12.22 6.83 24.60
N SER A 114 12.95 7.05 23.52
CA SER A 114 12.62 6.45 22.22
C SER A 114 12.94 4.95 22.23
N LEU A 115 12.27 4.16 21.38
CA LEU A 115 12.54 2.72 21.28
C LEU A 115 13.97 2.45 20.80
N ASP A 116 14.53 3.35 19.99
CA ASP A 116 15.91 3.25 19.53
C ASP A 116 16.90 3.52 20.66
N ALA A 117 16.63 4.52 21.52
CA ALA A 117 17.42 4.76 22.72
C ALA A 117 17.39 3.54 23.66
N CYS A 118 16.21 2.93 23.86
CA CYS A 118 16.09 1.70 24.67
C CYS A 118 16.95 0.56 24.10
N CYS A 119 16.88 0.31 22.79
CA CYS A 119 17.70 -0.71 22.13
C CYS A 119 19.20 -0.40 22.20
N GLY A 120 19.59 0.86 22.01
CA GLY A 120 20.98 1.31 22.06
C GLY A 120 21.57 1.15 23.47
N TYR A 121 20.84 1.63 24.48
CA TYR A 121 21.23 1.53 25.88
C TYR A 121 21.37 0.07 26.34
N ALA A 122 20.37 -0.78 26.03
CA ALA A 122 20.42 -2.20 26.37
C ALA A 122 21.60 -2.94 25.72
N LYS A 123 21.98 -2.57 24.49
CA LYS A 123 23.16 -3.12 23.80
C LYS A 123 24.47 -2.65 24.45
N LEU A 124 24.59 -1.36 24.71
CA LEU A 124 25.80 -0.76 25.29
C LEU A 124 26.12 -1.37 26.66
N HIS A 125 25.10 -1.48 27.51
CA HIS A 125 25.23 -2.02 28.88
C HIS A 125 25.05 -3.54 28.96
N ARG A 126 24.88 -4.24 27.82
CA ARG A 126 24.69 -5.70 27.74
C ARG A 126 23.63 -6.24 28.72
N LEU A 127 22.52 -5.51 28.88
CA LEU A 127 21.46 -5.83 29.85
C LEU A 127 20.72 -7.14 29.54
N PHE A 128 20.70 -7.54 28.27
CA PHE A 128 19.98 -8.72 27.79
C PHE A 128 20.82 -9.50 26.78
N ALA A 129 20.63 -10.82 26.73
CA ALA A 129 21.24 -11.64 25.70
C ALA A 129 20.70 -11.28 24.29
N PRO A 130 21.51 -11.41 23.22
CA PRO A 130 21.04 -11.12 21.86
C PRO A 130 19.82 -11.96 21.41
N SER A 131 19.63 -13.13 22.00
CA SER A 131 18.47 -14.00 21.78
C SER A 131 17.17 -13.49 22.40
N GLU A 132 17.26 -12.70 23.47
CA GLU A 132 16.15 -12.15 24.24
C GLU A 132 15.80 -10.72 23.83
N MET A 133 16.65 -10.09 23.01
CA MET A 133 16.47 -8.74 22.51
C MET A 133 15.98 -8.72 21.06
N VAL A 134 15.34 -7.63 20.67
CA VAL A 134 14.97 -7.34 19.27
C VAL A 134 15.53 -5.99 18.82
N CYS A 135 15.65 -5.78 17.51
CA CYS A 135 16.05 -4.48 16.96
C CYS A 135 14.92 -3.46 17.08
N SER A 136 15.29 -2.17 17.06
CA SER A 136 14.35 -1.04 17.21
C SER A 136 13.23 -1.07 16.17
N ARG A 137 13.55 -1.37 14.90
CA ARG A 137 12.55 -1.57 13.84
C ARG A 137 11.49 -2.63 14.19
N THR A 138 11.89 -3.73 14.83
CA THR A 138 10.94 -4.77 15.26
C THR A 138 10.03 -4.27 16.38
N LEU A 139 10.55 -3.49 17.33
CA LEU A 139 9.75 -2.85 18.37
C LEU A 139 8.71 -1.90 17.77
N TYR A 140 9.12 -1.00 16.88
CA TYR A 140 8.19 -0.09 16.20
C TYR A 140 7.08 -0.86 15.47
N ASN A 141 7.44 -1.91 14.72
CA ASN A 141 6.46 -2.76 14.04
C ASN A 141 5.48 -3.43 15.03
N TRP A 142 5.95 -3.85 16.21
CA TRP A 142 5.10 -4.47 17.23
C TRP A 142 4.16 -3.48 17.90
N VAL A 143 4.60 -2.23 18.13
CA VAL A 143 3.73 -1.15 18.62
C VAL A 143 2.64 -0.84 17.59
N TRP A 144 3.01 -0.62 16.31
CA TRP A 144 2.05 -0.35 15.25
C TRP A 144 1.04 -1.49 15.02
N ALA A 145 1.48 -2.73 15.24
CA ALA A 145 0.61 -3.92 15.16
C ALA A 145 -0.18 -4.19 16.47
N ASN A 146 -0.09 -3.32 17.48
CA ASN A 146 -0.72 -3.48 18.80
C ASN A 146 -0.37 -4.81 19.49
N LEU A 147 0.87 -5.29 19.33
CA LEU A 147 1.35 -6.56 19.91
C LEU A 147 2.00 -6.41 21.29
N ILE A 148 2.28 -5.18 21.70
CA ILE A 148 2.85 -4.80 23.00
C ILE A 148 1.88 -3.81 23.64
N PRO A 149 1.74 -3.76 24.97
CA PRO A 149 0.97 -2.72 25.66
C PRO A 149 1.66 -1.34 25.64
N LEU A 150 2.00 -0.85 24.45
CA LEU A 150 2.46 0.51 24.18
C LEU A 150 1.61 1.07 23.05
N LYS A 151 1.01 2.23 23.27
CA LYS A 151 0.29 2.96 22.23
C LYS A 151 1.28 3.81 21.43
N VAL A 152 0.97 4.04 20.16
CA VAL A 152 1.77 4.95 19.30
C VAL A 152 1.81 6.37 19.89
N MET A 153 0.75 6.79 20.59
CA MET A 153 0.66 8.09 21.27
C MET A 153 1.65 8.24 22.45
N GLU A 154 2.07 7.12 23.06
CA GLU A 154 3.02 7.13 24.19
C GLU A 154 4.46 7.33 23.73
N LEU A 155 4.74 7.17 22.43
CA LEU A 155 6.08 7.24 21.89
C LEU A 155 6.47 8.68 21.56
N PRO A 156 7.65 9.14 22.03
CA PRO A 156 8.19 10.41 21.58
C PRO A 156 8.42 10.36 20.06
N GLU A 157 8.06 11.43 19.38
CA GLU A 157 8.32 11.67 17.95
C GLU A 157 7.62 10.75 16.94
N ALA A 158 6.94 9.68 17.36
CA ALA A 158 6.29 8.73 16.44
C ALA A 158 5.18 9.36 15.57
N LEU A 159 4.58 10.46 16.04
CA LEU A 159 3.49 11.17 15.37
C LEU A 159 3.88 12.58 14.93
N ARG A 160 5.18 12.93 14.97
CA ARG A 160 5.61 14.24 14.47
C ARG A 160 5.37 14.30 12.96
N ARG A 161 4.52 15.24 12.53
CA ARG A 161 4.37 15.56 11.11
C ARG A 161 5.69 16.16 10.63
N LYS A 162 6.24 15.62 9.55
CA LYS A 162 7.39 16.23 8.87
C LYS A 162 6.95 17.62 8.40
N ALA A 163 7.53 18.67 8.97
CA ALA A 163 7.32 20.02 8.49
C ALA A 163 7.79 20.08 7.03
N SER A 164 6.89 20.43 6.11
CA SER A 164 7.28 20.68 4.73
C SER A 164 8.07 21.98 4.71
N LYS A 165 9.31 21.94 4.21
CA LYS A 165 10.07 23.17 3.97
C LYS A 165 9.40 23.90 2.79
N PRO A 166 9.07 25.20 2.92
CA PRO A 166 8.60 25.96 1.76
C PRO A 166 9.68 25.92 0.68
N LYS A 167 9.31 25.49 -0.53
CA LYS A 167 10.19 25.59 -1.69
C LYS A 167 10.09 27.01 -2.24
N PRO A 168 11.21 27.66 -2.60
CA PRO A 168 11.13 28.91 -3.36
C PRO A 168 10.39 28.61 -4.68
N HIS A 169 9.30 29.33 -4.91
CA HIS A 169 8.54 29.24 -6.15
C HIS A 169 9.12 30.27 -7.12
N GLU A 170 9.82 29.82 -8.16
CA GLU A 170 10.17 30.68 -9.28
C GLU A 170 8.94 30.87 -10.17
N ASN A 171 8.60 32.12 -10.48
CA ASN A 171 7.47 32.44 -11.35
C ASN A 171 7.75 31.92 -12.77
N LYS A 172 6.86 31.06 -13.29
CA LYS A 172 7.01 30.44 -14.62
C LYS A 172 6.95 31.43 -15.80
N LYS A 173 6.41 32.63 -15.59
CA LYS A 173 6.31 33.68 -16.60
C LYS A 173 7.02 34.94 -16.10
N LEU A 174 7.93 35.46 -16.92
CA LEU A 174 8.57 36.75 -16.72
C LEU A 174 7.69 37.81 -17.41
N PHE A 175 6.95 38.62 -16.65
CA PHE A 175 6.03 39.65 -17.16
C PHE A 175 6.73 40.93 -17.65
N GLY A 176 7.99 40.83 -18.10
CA GLY A 176 8.79 41.98 -18.50
C GLY A 176 9.36 42.79 -17.34
N LYS A 177 9.92 43.96 -17.65
CA LYS A 177 10.45 44.91 -16.66
C LYS A 177 9.31 45.74 -16.08
N SER A 178 9.42 46.13 -14.80
CA SER A 178 8.46 47.06 -14.18
C SER A 178 8.38 48.37 -14.96
N ILE A 179 7.19 48.97 -15.05
CA ILE A 179 6.95 50.30 -15.64
C ILE A 179 7.85 51.35 -14.97
N SER A 180 8.14 51.19 -13.68
CA SER A 180 9.04 52.07 -12.92
C SER A 180 10.48 52.14 -13.46
N ASN A 181 10.88 51.18 -14.31
CA ASN A 181 12.22 51.14 -14.90
C ASN A 181 12.27 51.76 -16.31
N ARG A 182 11.24 52.52 -16.73
CA ARG A 182 11.22 53.19 -18.03
C ARG A 182 12.21 54.36 -18.09
N PRO A 183 12.78 54.66 -19.26
CA PRO A 183 13.65 55.82 -19.42
C PRO A 183 12.86 57.12 -19.23
N LEU A 184 13.50 58.14 -18.65
CA LEU A 184 12.88 59.45 -18.37
C LEU A 184 12.31 60.13 -19.62
N VAL A 185 12.86 59.86 -20.80
CA VAL A 185 12.36 60.40 -22.07
C VAL A 185 10.90 59.97 -22.34
N ALA A 186 10.51 58.77 -21.91
CA ALA A 186 9.14 58.28 -22.04
C ALA A 186 8.16 59.04 -21.12
N ASP A 187 8.60 59.48 -19.94
CA ASP A 187 7.78 60.33 -19.04
C ASP A 187 7.54 61.72 -19.65
N LEU A 188 8.53 62.25 -20.37
CA LEU A 188 8.50 63.62 -20.89
C LEU A 188 7.59 63.78 -22.13
N ARG A 189 7.25 62.67 -22.82
CA ARG A 189 6.36 62.64 -24.00
C ARG A 189 6.74 63.62 -25.12
N ILE A 190 8.03 63.90 -25.27
CA ILE A 190 8.56 64.85 -26.25
C ILE A 190 8.67 64.22 -27.64
N GLU A 191 8.94 62.91 -27.70
CA GLU A 191 9.07 62.16 -28.95
C GLU A 191 7.75 61.47 -29.32
N GLU A 192 7.39 61.53 -30.60
CA GLU A 192 6.26 60.78 -31.14
C GLU A 192 6.55 59.27 -31.08
N GLY A 193 5.67 58.49 -30.47
CA GLY A 193 5.81 57.02 -30.36
C GLY A 193 5.70 56.44 -28.96
N HIS A 194 5.72 57.26 -27.92
CA HIS A 194 5.47 56.85 -26.53
C HIS A 194 3.97 56.87 -26.19
N TRP A 195 3.24 55.88 -26.70
CA TRP A 195 1.81 55.74 -26.44
C TRP A 195 1.58 54.86 -25.21
N GLU A 196 0.85 55.39 -24.23
CA GLU A 196 0.44 54.64 -23.04
C GLU A 196 -1.06 54.39 -23.10
N GLY A 197 -1.42 53.11 -23.09
CA GLY A 197 -2.80 52.67 -23.09
C GLY A 197 -3.07 51.85 -21.84
N ASP A 198 -3.90 52.37 -20.95
CA ASP A 198 -4.39 51.62 -19.81
C ASP A 198 -5.68 50.90 -20.16
N THR A 199 -5.81 49.69 -19.64
CA THR A 199 -7.01 48.87 -19.81
C THR A 199 -7.81 48.88 -18.54
N VAL A 200 -8.92 49.62 -18.53
CA VAL A 200 -9.81 49.70 -17.38
C VAL A 200 -10.91 48.66 -17.51
N VAL A 201 -10.99 47.74 -16.54
CA VAL A 201 -12.05 46.74 -16.45
C VAL A 201 -13.13 47.25 -15.49
N GLY A 202 -14.36 47.40 -15.98
CA GLY A 202 -15.50 47.80 -15.16
C GLY A 202 -15.85 46.78 -14.07
N LYS A 203 -16.38 47.27 -12.94
CA LYS A 203 -16.62 46.47 -11.72
C LYS A 203 -17.72 45.39 -11.84
N ARG A 204 -18.43 45.32 -12.98
CA ARG A 204 -19.54 44.37 -13.20
C ARG A 204 -19.00 43.08 -13.82
N ASN A 205 -18.72 42.08 -12.98
CA ASN A 205 -18.41 40.70 -13.36
C ASN A 205 -17.26 40.45 -14.36
N GLY A 206 -16.22 41.31 -14.41
CA GLY A 206 -14.84 40.97 -14.77
C GLY A 206 -14.58 40.24 -16.11
N LYS A 207 -15.57 40.19 -17.01
CA LYS A 207 -15.50 39.40 -18.24
C LYS A 207 -15.90 40.15 -19.51
N GLU A 208 -16.42 41.37 -19.45
CA GLU A 208 -16.74 42.14 -20.66
C GLU A 208 -16.49 43.65 -20.53
N ALA A 209 -16.17 44.24 -21.70
CA ALA A 209 -15.79 45.62 -22.01
C ALA A 209 -14.58 46.18 -21.23
N VAL A 210 -13.40 46.01 -21.84
CA VAL A 210 -12.19 46.73 -21.48
C VAL A 210 -12.21 48.08 -22.20
N ILE A 211 -12.23 49.18 -21.45
CA ILE A 211 -12.04 50.51 -22.06
C ILE A 211 -10.55 50.75 -22.11
N LEU A 212 -10.03 51.00 -23.31
CA LEU A 212 -8.67 51.48 -23.49
C LEU A 212 -8.69 53.00 -23.29
N SER A 213 -8.06 53.47 -22.23
CA SER A 213 -7.79 54.89 -22.04
C SER A 213 -6.35 55.17 -22.45
N LEU A 214 -6.16 56.09 -23.39
CA LEU A 214 -4.84 56.64 -23.68
C LEU A 214 -4.52 57.67 -22.60
N LEU A 215 -3.38 57.51 -21.95
CA LEU A 215 -2.89 58.44 -20.92
C LEU A 215 -2.05 59.54 -21.55
#